data_AF-A0A7K3ZMA4-F1
#
_entry.id   AF-A0A7K3ZMA4-F1
#
_cell.length_a   1.000
_cell.length_b   1.000
_cell.length_c   1.000
_cell.angle_alpha   90.00
_cell.angle_beta   90.00
_cell.angle_gamma   90.00
#
_symmetry.space_group_name_H-M   'P 1'
#
loop_
_entity.id
_entity.type
_entity.pdbx_description
1 polymer ?
#
loop_
_entity_poly.entity_id
_entity_poly.type
_entity_poly.pdbx_seq_one_letter_code
_entity_poly.pdbx_strand_id
1 'polypeptide(L)'
;MELNLTKSALIEWLTDEHWIVLSFHGGFADHLEQLYFTPGTPKNDELEIMVAPVQIAGLEGIAPFYRIKDTVENRESLRAAMAEYTEERLQTSAELDRNIQVFRQQIRATILPTLR
;
A
#
# COMPACT_ATOMS: atom_id res chain seq x y z
N MET A 1 -20.03 -5.90 -11.34
CA MET A 1 -19.91 -6.75 -10.15
C MET A 1 -19.60 -5.81 -9.00
N GLU A 2 -20.60 -5.46 -8.18
CA GLU A 2 -20.38 -4.60 -7.02
C GLU A 2 -19.59 -5.40 -5.98
N LEU A 3 -18.32 -5.02 -5.78
CA LEU A 3 -17.53 -5.49 -4.65
C LEU A 3 -18.10 -4.85 -3.39
N ASN A 4 -19.16 -5.45 -2.85
CA ASN A 4 -19.58 -5.20 -1.47
C ASN A 4 -18.54 -5.84 -0.54
N LEU A 5 -17.34 -5.24 -0.49
CA LEU A 5 -16.36 -5.52 0.53
C LEU A 5 -17.03 -5.25 1.87
N THR A 6 -17.26 -6.31 2.64
CA THR A 6 -17.72 -6.14 4.00
C THR A 6 -16.65 -5.36 4.76
N LYS A 7 -17.08 -4.51 5.68
CA LYS A 7 -16.20 -3.76 6.58
C LYS A 7 -15.12 -4.61 7.23
N SER A 8 -15.44 -5.85 7.60
CA SER A 8 -14.48 -6.83 8.11
C SER A 8 -13.40 -7.20 7.10
N ALA A 9 -13.78 -7.45 5.84
CA ALA A 9 -12.83 -7.75 4.76
C ALA A 9 -11.91 -6.55 4.45
N LEU A 10 -12.42 -5.33 4.56
CA LEU A 10 -11.61 -4.11 4.40
C LEU A 10 -10.56 -3.97 5.51
N ILE A 11 -10.94 -4.24 6.76
CA ILE A 11 -10.01 -4.23 7.89
C ILE A 11 -8.94 -5.30 7.70
N GLU A 12 -9.33 -6.52 7.34
CA GLU A 12 -8.39 -7.62 7.08
C GLU A 12 -7.42 -7.25 5.95
N TRP A 13 -7.92 -6.72 4.85
CA TRP A 13 -7.10 -6.28 3.72
C TRP A 13 -6.03 -5.25 4.13
N LEU A 14 -6.40 -4.28 4.96
CA LEU A 14 -5.54 -3.20 5.44
C LEU A 14 -4.56 -3.62 6.55
N THR A 15 -4.78 -4.76 7.21
CA THR A 15 -4.04 -5.15 8.41
C THR A 15 -3.32 -6.49 8.33
N ASP A 16 -3.49 -7.23 7.24
CA ASP A 16 -2.78 -8.49 7.00
C ASP A 16 -1.25 -8.28 7.07
N GLU A 17 -0.61 -9.02 7.97
CA GLU A 17 0.81 -8.89 8.25
C GLU A 17 1.70 -9.46 7.14
N HIS A 18 1.14 -10.32 6.27
CA HIS A 18 1.82 -10.85 5.09
C HIS A 18 1.90 -9.83 3.94
N TRP A 19 1.32 -8.64 4.13
CA TRP A 19 1.30 -7.58 3.15
C TRP A 19 1.85 -6.28 3.71
N ILE A 20 2.51 -5.52 2.84
CA ILE A 20 2.94 -4.14 3.08
C ILE A 20 1.91 -3.25 2.43
N VAL A 21 1.06 -2.64 3.23
CA VAL A 21 0.04 -1.67 2.78
C VAL A 21 0.67 -0.29 2.74
N LEU A 22 0.35 0.48 1.71
CA LEU A 22 0.89 1.81 1.45
C LEU A 22 -0.20 2.70 0.81
N SER A 23 -0.02 4.02 0.90
CA SER A 23 -0.81 5.01 0.19
C SER A 23 0.12 6.13 -0.29
N PHE A 24 0.29 6.22 -1.60
CA PHE A 24 1.03 7.26 -2.31
C PHE A 24 0.04 8.00 -3.19
N HIS A 25 0.11 9.31 -3.16
CA HIS A 25 -0.60 10.14 -4.13
C HIS A 25 0.21 10.23 -5.43
N GLY A 26 -0.49 10.34 -6.56
CA GLY A 26 0.13 10.46 -7.90
C GLY A 26 0.27 9.12 -8.63
N GLY A 27 1.18 9.07 -9.60
CA GLY A 27 1.42 7.93 -10.49
C GLY A 27 2.34 6.84 -9.93
N PHE A 28 2.53 6.77 -8.61
CA PHE A 28 3.44 5.78 -8.00
C PHE A 28 2.95 4.34 -8.22
N ALA A 29 1.63 4.13 -8.15
CA ALA A 29 1.05 2.81 -8.42
C ALA A 29 1.33 2.37 -9.86
N ASP A 30 1.17 3.28 -10.83
CA ASP A 30 1.49 3.01 -12.24
C ASP A 30 2.98 2.69 -12.43
N HIS A 31 3.87 3.42 -11.75
CA HIS A 31 5.33 3.17 -11.75
C HIS A 31 5.65 1.77 -11.21
N LEU A 32 5.03 1.41 -10.07
CA LEU A 32 5.20 0.12 -9.41
C LEU A 32 4.69 -1.03 -10.30
N GLU A 33 3.49 -0.89 -10.87
CA GLU A 33 2.90 -1.86 -11.78
C GLU A 33 3.75 -2.05 -13.03
N GLN A 34 4.16 -0.97 -13.70
CA GLN A 34 4.85 -1.10 -14.98
C GLN A 34 6.24 -1.73 -14.86
N LEU A 35 6.98 -1.39 -13.80
CA LEU A 35 8.39 -1.77 -13.68
C LEU A 35 8.63 -3.01 -12.81
N TYR A 36 7.81 -3.23 -11.79
CA TYR A 36 8.08 -4.27 -10.77
C TYR A 36 7.00 -5.34 -10.69
N PHE A 37 5.77 -5.01 -11.04
CA PHE A 37 4.61 -5.91 -10.95
C PHE A 37 3.83 -5.94 -12.27
N THR A 38 4.53 -6.09 -13.40
CA THR A 38 3.97 -5.92 -14.74
C THR A 38 2.70 -6.78 -14.94
N PRO A 39 1.57 -6.17 -15.38
CA PRO A 39 0.33 -6.89 -15.60
C PRO A 39 0.50 -8.11 -16.52
N GLY A 40 -0.18 -9.21 -16.16
CA GLY A 40 -0.10 -10.47 -16.90
C GLY A 40 1.12 -11.34 -16.58
N THR A 41 1.95 -10.94 -15.61
CA THR A 41 3.03 -11.77 -15.06
C THR A 41 2.61 -12.40 -13.72
N PRO A 42 3.18 -13.56 -13.33
CA PRO A 42 2.94 -14.12 -11.99
C PRO A 42 3.33 -13.17 -10.85
N LYS A 43 4.23 -12.23 -11.12
CA LYS A 43 4.66 -11.24 -10.14
C LYS A 43 3.53 -10.26 -9.80
N ASN A 44 2.66 -9.94 -10.76
CA ASN A 44 1.53 -9.03 -10.55
C ASN A 44 0.55 -9.51 -9.48
N ASP A 45 0.43 -10.83 -9.26
CA ASP A 45 -0.41 -11.39 -8.18
C ASP A 45 0.09 -11.01 -6.76
N GLU A 46 1.31 -10.48 -6.65
CA GLU A 46 1.88 -9.98 -5.40
C GLU A 46 1.63 -8.48 -5.16
N LEU A 47 0.86 -7.83 -6.03
CA LEU A 47 0.39 -6.46 -5.90
C LEU A 47 -1.12 -6.43 -5.98
N GLU A 48 -1.75 -5.80 -5.00
CA GLU A 48 -3.18 -5.53 -5.02
C GLU A 48 -3.46 -4.05 -4.81
N ILE A 49 -4.48 -3.54 -5.49
CA ILE A 49 -4.92 -2.16 -5.40
C ILE A 49 -6.38 -2.14 -4.97
N MET A 50 -6.70 -1.26 -4.03
CA MET A 50 -8.03 -1.04 -3.54
C MET A 50 -8.30 0.46 -3.42
N VAL A 51 -9.48 0.87 -3.85
CA VAL A 51 -9.94 2.24 -3.68
C VAL A 51 -10.96 2.24 -2.55
N ALA A 52 -10.68 2.96 -1.47
CA ALA A 52 -11.54 2.98 -0.29
C ALA A 52 -11.92 4.41 0.11
N PRO A 53 -13.13 4.62 0.66
CA PRO A 53 -13.49 5.89 1.25
C PRO A 53 -12.62 6.14 2.49
N VAL A 54 -12.15 7.37 2.64
CA VAL A 54 -11.34 7.81 3.78
C VAL A 54 -11.93 9.09 4.35
N GLN A 55 -11.75 9.30 5.64
CA GLN A 55 -12.06 10.57 6.29
C GLN A 55 -10.76 11.19 6.79
N ILE A 56 -10.37 12.32 6.19
CA ILE A 56 -9.13 13.04 6.54
C ILE A 56 -9.54 14.42 7.03
N ALA A 57 -9.20 14.76 8.27
CA ALA A 57 -9.54 16.05 8.89
C ALA A 57 -11.04 16.42 8.80
N GLY A 58 -11.93 15.42 8.89
CA GLY A 58 -13.39 15.61 8.83
C GLY A 58 -13.97 15.69 7.41
N LEU A 59 -13.13 15.70 6.37
CA LEU A 59 -13.57 15.63 4.98
C LEU A 59 -13.65 14.18 4.52
N GLU A 60 -14.77 13.80 3.93
CA GLU A 60 -14.93 12.54 3.22
C GLU A 60 -14.24 12.63 1.85
N GLY A 61 -13.47 11.61 1.53
CA GLY A 61 -12.79 11.47 0.27
C GLY A 61 -12.61 10.02 -0.11
N ILE A 62 -11.91 9.79 -1.21
CA ILE A 62 -11.54 8.47 -1.70
C ILE A 62 -10.03 8.45 -1.83
N ALA A 63 -9.39 7.40 -1.34
CA ALA A 63 -7.95 7.21 -1.47
C ALA A 63 -7.63 5.85 -2.09
N PRO A 64 -6.64 5.78 -3.00
CA PRO A 64 -6.07 4.52 -3.42
C PRO A 64 -5.14 4.00 -2.32
N PHE A 65 -5.38 2.75 -1.94
CA PHE A 65 -4.45 1.94 -1.18
C PHE A 65 -3.92 0.87 -2.11
N TYR A 66 -2.67 0.50 -1.91
CA TYR A 66 -2.10 -0.67 -2.56
C TYR A 66 -1.29 -1.43 -1.53
N ARG A 67 -1.22 -2.74 -1.74
CA ARG A 67 -0.47 -3.64 -0.90
C ARG A 67 0.40 -4.54 -1.74
N ILE A 68 1.62 -4.73 -1.30
CA ILE A 68 2.54 -5.70 -1.89
C ILE A 68 2.80 -6.83 -0.90
N LYS A 69 2.97 -8.05 -1.41
CA LYS A 69 3.27 -9.19 -0.55
C LYS A 69 4.61 -8.97 0.16
N ASP A 70 4.64 -9.21 1.47
CA ASP A 70 5.80 -8.92 2.32
C ASP A 70 6.89 -10.00 2.16
N THR A 71 7.68 -9.88 1.10
CA THR A 71 8.82 -10.75 0.81
C THR A 71 10.12 -9.93 0.75
N VAL A 72 11.27 -10.59 0.92
CA VAL A 72 12.58 -9.92 0.78
C VAL A 72 12.72 -9.27 -0.60
N GLU A 73 12.31 -9.97 -1.66
CA GLU A 73 12.36 -9.45 -3.02
C GLU A 73 11.48 -8.21 -3.18
N ASN A 74 10.23 -8.24 -2.70
CA ASN A 74 9.30 -7.12 -2.84
C ASN A 74 9.69 -5.91 -1.99
N ARG A 75 10.36 -6.13 -0.86
CA ARG A 75 10.95 -5.04 -0.08
C ARG A 75 12.06 -4.33 -0.84
N GLU A 76 12.91 -5.07 -1.56
CA GLU A 76 13.94 -4.48 -2.42
C GLU A 76 13.31 -3.77 -3.62
N SER A 77 12.31 -4.37 -4.27
CA SER A 77 11.53 -3.72 -5.34
C SER A 77 10.89 -2.42 -4.86
N LEU A 78 10.29 -2.42 -3.66
CA LEU A 78 9.67 -1.22 -3.07
C LEU A 78 10.72 -0.14 -2.78
N ARG A 79 11.87 -0.50 -2.22
CA ARG A 79 12.96 0.46 -1.97
C ARG A 79 13.44 1.11 -3.27
N ALA A 80 13.66 0.30 -4.31
CA ALA A 80 14.08 0.78 -5.61
C ALA A 80 13.01 1.69 -6.24
N ALA A 81 11.75 1.25 -6.27
CA ALA A 81 10.64 2.03 -6.80
C ALA A 81 10.46 3.37 -6.09
N MET A 82 10.57 3.40 -4.76
CA MET A 82 10.49 4.65 -3.98
C MET A 82 11.63 5.60 -4.35
N ALA A 83 12.87 5.11 -4.39
CA ALA A 83 14.03 5.93 -4.74
C ALA A 83 13.94 6.50 -6.17
N GLU A 84 13.51 5.68 -7.13
CA GLU A 84 13.31 6.10 -8.51
C GLU A 84 12.20 7.15 -8.63
N TYR A 85 11.05 6.92 -7.98
CA TYR A 85 9.89 7.79 -8.12
C TYR A 85 10.04 9.14 -7.39
N THR A 86 10.69 9.15 -6.23
CA THR A 86 10.92 10.40 -5.48
C THR A 86 12.21 11.11 -5.88
N GLU A 87 13.01 10.52 -6.77
CA GLU A 87 14.37 10.98 -7.12
C GLU A 87 15.28 11.12 -5.89
N GLU A 88 15.00 10.35 -4.83
CA GLU A 88 15.76 10.35 -3.59
C GLU A 88 16.75 9.18 -3.52
N ARG A 89 17.60 9.20 -2.47
CA ARG A 89 18.50 8.08 -2.20
C ARG A 89 17.70 6.81 -1.89
N LEU A 90 18.29 5.67 -2.24
CA LEU A 90 17.81 4.37 -1.79
C LEU A 90 17.78 4.34 -0.26
N GLN A 91 16.60 4.10 0.30
CA GLN A 91 16.43 3.86 1.73
C GLN A 91 17.19 2.59 2.11
N THR A 92 17.67 2.47 3.34
CA THR A 92 18.17 1.20 3.90
C THR A 92 17.01 0.27 4.27
N SER A 93 17.27 -1.02 4.44
CA SER A 93 16.24 -1.97 4.89
C SER A 93 15.63 -1.56 6.23
N ALA A 94 16.44 -1.05 7.16
CA ALA A 94 15.97 -0.58 8.47
C ALA A 94 15.09 0.68 8.37
N GLU A 95 15.39 1.58 7.43
CA GLU A 95 14.55 2.75 7.15
C GLU A 95 13.20 2.33 6.56
N LEU A 96 13.20 1.39 5.61
CA LEU A 96 11.98 0.84 5.06
C LEU A 96 11.14 0.17 6.16
N ASP A 97 11.74 -0.67 6.99
CA ASP A 97 11.05 -1.35 8.09
C ASP A 97 10.37 -0.36 9.04
N ARG A 98 11.10 0.70 9.40
CA ARG A 98 10.54 1.78 10.22
C ARG A 98 9.35 2.43 9.54
N ASN A 99 9.44 2.73 8.25
CA ASN A 99 8.36 3.37 7.50
C ASN A 99 7.12 2.46 7.42
N ILE A 100 7.31 1.17 7.15
CA ILE A 100 6.22 0.17 7.13
C ILE A 100 5.52 0.13 8.49
N GLN A 101 6.27 0.10 9.59
CA GLN A 101 5.70 0.09 10.94
C GLN A 101 4.93 1.37 11.26
N VAL A 102 5.49 2.53 10.90
CA VAL A 102 4.79 3.82 11.06
C VAL A 102 3.49 3.83 10.27
N PHE A 103 3.51 3.35 9.02
CA PHE A 103 2.33 3.33 8.18
C PHE A 103 1.25 2.37 8.71
N ARG A 104 1.65 1.18 9.17
CA ARG A 104 0.73 0.24 9.86
C ARG A 104 0.09 0.88 11.10
N GLN A 105 0.87 1.62 11.89
CA GLN A 105 0.33 2.35 13.05
C GLN A 105 -0.65 3.45 12.63
N GLN A 106 -0.34 4.19 11.55
CA GLN A 106 -1.23 5.21 11.01
C GLN A 106 -2.56 4.61 10.55
N ILE A 107 -2.54 3.54 9.75
CA ILE A 107 -3.76 2.82 9.35
C ILE A 107 -4.60 2.46 10.57
N ARG A 108 -3.98 1.85 11.60
CA ARG A 108 -4.66 1.44 12.83
C ARG A 108 -5.26 2.61 13.62
N ALA A 109 -4.58 3.75 13.62
CA ALA A 109 -4.98 4.91 14.41
C ALA A 109 -5.98 5.83 13.69
N THR A 110 -5.92 5.93 12.36
CA THR A 110 -6.68 6.93 11.60
C THR A 110 -7.72 6.34 10.67
N ILE A 111 -7.45 5.17 10.08
CA ILE A 111 -8.34 4.56 9.08
C ILE A 111 -9.27 3.54 9.73
N LEU A 112 -8.75 2.61 10.54
CA LEU A 112 -9.61 1.58 11.14
C LEU A 112 -10.75 2.14 12.01
N PRO A 113 -10.59 3.24 12.77
CA PRO A 113 -11.70 3.80 13.55
C PRO A 113 -12.82 4.38 12.69
N THR A 114 -12.53 4.95 11.52
CA THR A 114 -13.55 5.49 10.61
C THR A 114 -14.31 4.38 9.90
N LEU A 115 -13.69 3.19 9.82
CA LEU A 115 -14.32 1.99 9.33
C LEU A 115 -15.12 1.26 10.40
N ARG A 116 -15.05 1.60 11.71
CA ARG A 116 -15.77 0.94 12.84
C ARG A 116 -17.18 1.46 13.08
#